data_AF-A0A8T5KF11-F1
#
_entry.id   AF-A0A8T5KF11-F1
#
_cell.length_a   1.000
_cell.length_b   1.000
_cell.length_c   1.000
_cell.angle_alpha   90.00
_cell.angle_beta   90.00
_cell.angle_gamma   90.00
#
_symmetry.space_group_name_H-M   'P 1'
#
loop_
_entity.id
_entity.type
_entity.pdbx_description
1 polymer ?
#
loop_
_entity_poly.entity_id
_entity_poly.type
_entity_poly.pdbx_seq_one_letter_code
_entity_poly.pdbx_strand_id
1 'polypeptide(L)'
;YVGPGKKGADIRSEFSGKGYGWPRDAIDGGLYALLATGHLLATDKDGKPVELKKLTQGQITRTSFKQESVTVTPSQKIKVRKLLQELGLSNAPGEETNSSEKAVGILQELGRSAGGEPPRPELPSTQHLQELASLYGNELLIALAEKQEVLTEQAQTWKETGGEIESRWERWETLQQLLQYAEGLPEAKELQERVAAVREERQLLYDPNPVTAICSDLTQVLRTALNEAQQKYSDLHGQEMGELEEDSSWSELDGDQRGEILQAHDLAGIPTVATGTEAEVLSSLVSMSLSTWRDRIAALPQRFEQARLEAAQRLTPTATYVHLPSGTLNDEADVQAWLEKVKTLVEEKIKEGPIVI
;
A
#
# COMPACT_ATOMS: atom_id res chain seq x y z
N TYR A 1 -37.97 -2.80 46.79
CA TYR A 1 -37.24 -3.91 47.45
C TYR A 1 -36.00 -4.36 46.66
N VAL A 2 -36.08 -4.52 45.34
CA VAL A 2 -34.95 -5.04 44.52
C VAL A 2 -33.80 -4.03 44.34
N GLY A 3 -34.10 -2.74 44.08
CA GLY A 3 -33.14 -1.62 44.15
C GLY A 3 -31.77 -1.90 43.50
N PRO A 4 -30.64 -1.76 44.23
CA PRO A 4 -29.29 -1.89 43.68
C PRO A 4 -28.89 -3.33 43.32
N GLY A 5 -29.70 -4.34 43.68
CA GLY A 5 -29.42 -5.75 43.44
C GLY A 5 -29.82 -6.63 44.63
N LYS A 6 -30.58 -7.69 44.38
CA LYS A 6 -30.97 -8.70 45.38
C LYS A 6 -30.95 -10.10 44.76
N LYS A 7 -30.50 -11.11 45.52
CA LYS A 7 -30.58 -12.50 45.06
C LYS A 7 -32.04 -12.94 45.01
N GLY A 8 -32.41 -13.76 44.03
CA GLY A 8 -33.78 -14.25 43.93
C GLY A 8 -34.20 -15.11 45.13
N ALA A 9 -33.26 -15.71 45.86
CA ALA A 9 -33.54 -16.36 47.15
C ALA A 9 -34.08 -15.36 48.19
N ASP A 10 -33.46 -14.18 48.28
CA ASP A 10 -33.84 -13.13 49.23
C ASP A 10 -35.18 -12.50 48.83
N ILE A 11 -35.43 -12.35 47.53
CA ILE A 11 -36.71 -11.88 46.99
C ILE A 11 -37.83 -12.87 47.30
N ARG A 12 -37.61 -14.16 47.06
CA ARG A 12 -38.59 -15.21 47.42
C ARG A 12 -38.88 -15.22 48.91
N SER A 13 -37.84 -15.15 49.75
CA SER A 13 -38.00 -15.17 51.20
C SER A 13 -38.81 -13.98 51.72
N GLU A 14 -38.59 -12.78 51.16
CA GLU A 14 -39.32 -11.58 51.56
C GLU A 14 -40.81 -11.67 51.21
N PHE A 15 -41.12 -11.96 49.93
CA PHE A 15 -42.50 -11.92 49.45
C PHE A 15 -43.32 -13.17 49.82
N SER A 16 -42.68 -14.29 50.14
CA SER A 16 -43.36 -15.44 50.76
C SER A 16 -43.51 -15.30 52.29
N GLY A 17 -42.79 -14.36 52.89
CA GLY A 17 -42.77 -14.10 54.32
C GLY A 17 -44.07 -13.50 54.87
N LYS A 18 -44.12 -13.41 56.20
CA LYS A 18 -45.28 -12.88 56.95
C LYS A 18 -45.48 -11.40 56.64
N GLY A 19 -46.58 -11.08 55.96
CA GLY A 19 -46.93 -9.73 55.52
C GLY A 19 -47.49 -9.71 54.09
N TYR A 20 -46.82 -10.43 53.19
CA TYR A 20 -47.25 -10.59 51.78
C TYR A 20 -47.88 -11.97 51.54
N GLY A 21 -47.20 -13.04 51.97
CA GLY A 21 -47.70 -14.42 51.86
C GLY A 21 -47.92 -14.92 50.43
N TRP A 22 -47.18 -14.40 49.45
CA TRP A 22 -47.39 -14.76 48.05
C TRP A 22 -46.91 -16.19 47.75
N PRO A 23 -47.65 -16.94 46.91
CA PRO A 23 -47.20 -18.24 46.46
C PRO A 23 -45.96 -18.09 45.58
N ARG A 24 -45.07 -19.09 45.63
CA ARG A 24 -43.78 -19.08 44.94
C ARG A 24 -43.92 -18.82 43.43
N ASP A 25 -44.92 -19.42 42.79
CA ASP A 25 -45.14 -19.27 41.35
C ASP A 25 -45.56 -17.84 40.97
N ALA A 26 -46.26 -17.12 41.85
CA ALA A 26 -46.60 -15.71 41.62
C ALA A 26 -45.37 -14.80 41.72
N ILE A 27 -44.46 -15.08 42.66
CA ILE A 27 -43.19 -14.34 42.80
C ILE A 27 -42.29 -14.61 41.59
N ASP A 28 -42.15 -15.88 41.20
CA ASP A 28 -41.36 -16.28 40.03
C ASP A 28 -41.93 -15.69 38.73
N GLY A 29 -43.24 -15.79 38.53
CA GLY A 29 -43.94 -15.20 37.39
C GLY A 29 -43.77 -13.67 37.31
N GLY A 30 -43.81 -12.98 38.45
CA GLY A 30 -43.52 -11.54 38.53
C GLY A 30 -42.08 -11.19 38.14
N LEU A 31 -41.10 -11.97 38.60
CA LEU A 31 -39.70 -11.81 38.18
C LEU A 31 -39.53 -12.04 36.68
N TYR A 32 -40.16 -13.08 36.12
CA TYR A 32 -40.15 -13.34 34.68
C TYR A 32 -40.80 -12.19 33.89
N ALA A 33 -41.95 -11.68 34.33
CA ALA A 33 -42.64 -10.59 33.65
C ALA A 33 -41.82 -9.29 33.69
N LEU A 34 -41.23 -8.96 34.83
CA LEU A 34 -40.40 -7.76 34.98
C LEU A 34 -39.08 -7.88 34.21
N LEU A 35 -38.50 -9.08 34.13
CA LEU A 35 -37.33 -9.36 33.28
C LEU A 35 -37.69 -9.29 31.78
N ALA A 36 -38.85 -9.84 31.39
CA ALA A 36 -39.34 -9.79 30.01
C ALA A 36 -39.68 -8.37 29.53
N THR A 37 -40.16 -7.53 30.45
CA THR A 37 -40.50 -6.13 30.17
C THR A 37 -39.34 -5.16 30.38
N GLY A 38 -38.16 -5.66 30.78
CA GLY A 38 -36.94 -4.86 30.93
C GLY A 38 -36.93 -3.95 32.15
N HIS A 39 -37.71 -4.25 33.19
CA HIS A 39 -37.69 -3.54 34.47
C HIS A 39 -36.68 -4.13 35.46
N LEU A 40 -36.17 -5.33 35.18
CA LEU A 40 -35.13 -6.00 35.95
C LEU A 40 -34.01 -6.48 35.03
N LEU A 41 -32.78 -6.38 35.51
CA LEU A 41 -31.61 -7.09 34.99
C LEU A 41 -31.38 -8.34 35.82
N ALA A 42 -30.98 -9.43 35.16
CA ALA A 42 -30.58 -10.68 35.81
C ALA A 42 -29.09 -10.95 35.55
N THR A 43 -28.33 -11.22 36.61
CA THR A 43 -26.93 -11.65 36.51
C THR A 43 -26.70 -12.95 37.24
N ASP A 44 -25.79 -13.77 36.73
CA ASP A 44 -25.36 -15.00 37.39
C ASP A 44 -24.40 -14.73 38.55
N LYS A 45 -23.94 -15.81 39.20
CA LYS A 45 -23.00 -15.75 40.32
C LYS A 45 -21.64 -15.11 39.96
N ASP A 46 -21.29 -15.10 38.67
CA ASP A 46 -20.04 -14.60 38.13
C ASP A 46 -20.22 -13.17 37.55
N GLY A 47 -21.40 -12.58 37.73
CA GLY A 47 -21.75 -11.22 37.28
C GLY A 47 -22.14 -11.14 35.81
N LYS A 48 -22.27 -12.26 35.09
CA LYS A 48 -22.61 -12.25 33.67
C LYS A 48 -24.12 -12.08 33.46
N PRO A 49 -24.55 -11.33 32.43
CA PRO A 49 -25.97 -11.19 32.09
C PRO A 49 -26.65 -12.53 31.81
N VAL A 50 -27.86 -12.71 32.34
CA VAL A 50 -28.70 -13.90 32.12
C VAL A 50 -29.94 -13.50 31.32
N GLU A 51 -30.05 -14.04 30.11
CA GLU A 51 -31.22 -13.85 29.25
C GLU A 51 -32.46 -14.59 29.79
N LEU A 52 -33.63 -13.99 29.61
CA LEU A 52 -34.93 -14.57 30.01
C LEU A 52 -35.11 -16.01 29.54
N LYS A 53 -34.76 -16.29 28.26
CA LYS A 53 -34.90 -17.62 27.64
C LYS A 53 -34.02 -18.70 28.29
N LYS A 54 -32.95 -18.30 28.98
CA LYS A 54 -31.98 -19.19 29.63
C LYS A 54 -32.20 -19.31 31.14
N LEU A 55 -33.12 -18.51 31.71
CA LEU A 55 -33.42 -18.50 33.14
C LEU A 55 -34.49 -19.56 33.48
N THR A 56 -34.08 -20.67 34.07
CA THR A 56 -35.01 -21.70 34.58
C THR A 56 -35.46 -21.40 36.01
N GLN A 57 -36.62 -21.94 36.42
CA GLN A 57 -37.20 -21.70 37.75
C GLN A 57 -36.27 -22.11 38.90
N GLY A 58 -35.41 -23.12 38.67
CA GLY A 58 -34.39 -23.59 39.62
C GLY A 58 -33.20 -22.63 39.76
N GLN A 59 -32.92 -21.79 38.75
CA GLN A 59 -31.81 -20.85 38.77
C GLN A 59 -32.15 -19.52 39.46
N ILE A 60 -33.44 -19.16 39.55
CA ILE A 60 -33.91 -17.90 40.16
C ILE A 60 -33.28 -17.65 41.54
N THR A 61 -33.14 -18.67 42.39
CA THR A 61 -32.54 -18.51 43.73
C THR A 61 -31.07 -18.06 43.71
N ARG A 62 -30.33 -18.40 42.66
CA ARG A 62 -28.90 -18.11 42.50
C ARG A 62 -28.64 -16.88 41.64
N THR A 63 -29.64 -16.44 40.88
CA THR A 63 -29.60 -15.24 40.05
C THR A 63 -29.75 -13.99 40.90
N SER A 64 -28.93 -12.97 40.63
CA SER A 64 -29.10 -11.64 41.20
C SER A 64 -29.99 -10.81 40.29
N PHE A 65 -31.01 -10.17 40.85
CA PHE A 65 -31.89 -9.26 40.14
C PHE A 65 -31.62 -7.83 40.58
N LYS A 66 -31.43 -6.93 39.63
CA LYS A 66 -31.24 -5.50 39.87
C LYS A 66 -32.35 -4.73 39.17
N GLN A 67 -32.85 -3.66 39.79
CA GLN A 67 -33.81 -2.79 39.13
C GLN A 67 -33.14 -2.11 37.94
N GLU A 68 -33.74 -2.26 36.76
CA GLU A 68 -33.41 -1.43 35.61
C GLU A 68 -34.11 -0.09 35.83
N SER A 69 -33.36 0.95 36.18
CA SER A 69 -33.91 2.29 36.42
C SER A 69 -34.24 3.05 35.12
N VAL A 70 -33.95 2.44 33.97
CA VAL A 70 -33.98 3.08 32.66
C VAL A 70 -34.73 2.18 31.67
N THR A 71 -35.96 2.57 31.32
CA THR A 71 -36.79 1.84 30.37
C THR A 71 -36.68 2.45 28.97
N VAL A 72 -36.45 1.60 27.97
CA VAL A 72 -36.37 2.03 26.56
C VAL A 72 -37.76 2.19 25.97
N THR A 73 -38.10 3.40 25.55
CA THR A 73 -39.40 3.73 24.94
C THR A 73 -39.56 3.07 23.56
N PRO A 74 -40.81 2.82 23.09
CA PRO A 74 -41.05 2.30 21.75
C PRO A 74 -40.44 3.16 20.63
N SER A 75 -40.46 4.48 20.78
CA SER A 75 -39.86 5.41 19.81
C SER A 75 -38.34 5.28 19.75
N GLN A 76 -37.65 5.14 20.90
CA GLN A 76 -36.21 4.86 20.94
C GLN A 76 -35.87 3.53 20.28
N LYS A 77 -36.66 2.47 20.52
CA LYS A 77 -36.46 1.18 19.83
C LYS A 77 -36.61 1.29 18.31
N ILE A 78 -37.53 2.11 17.83
CA ILE A 78 -37.69 2.37 16.38
C ILE A 78 -36.45 3.08 15.83
N LYS A 79 -35.94 4.11 16.52
CA LYS A 79 -34.71 4.82 16.11
C LYS A 79 -33.52 3.87 16.03
N VAL A 80 -33.28 3.07 17.07
CA VAL A 80 -32.19 2.09 17.06
C VAL A 80 -32.35 1.09 15.90
N ARG A 81 -33.56 0.55 15.70
CA ARG A 81 -33.81 -0.37 14.56
C ARG A 81 -33.49 0.27 13.21
N LYS A 82 -33.82 1.56 13.02
CA LYS A 82 -33.46 2.30 11.81
C LYS A 82 -31.94 2.37 11.63
N LEU A 83 -31.19 2.76 12.67
CA LEU A 83 -29.72 2.79 12.61
C LEU A 83 -29.13 1.42 12.25
N LEU A 84 -29.62 0.37 12.90
CA LEU A 84 -29.15 -0.99 12.65
C LEU A 84 -29.41 -1.42 11.20
N GLN A 85 -30.58 -1.08 10.64
CA GLN A 85 -30.91 -1.37 9.26
C GLN A 85 -29.98 -0.65 8.27
N GLU A 86 -29.68 0.62 8.51
CA GLU A 86 -28.71 1.39 7.68
C GLU A 86 -27.31 0.77 7.71
N LEU A 87 -26.91 0.21 8.85
CA LEU A 87 -25.65 -0.51 9.02
C LEU A 87 -25.69 -1.96 8.51
N GLY A 88 -26.79 -2.39 7.88
CA GLY A 88 -26.95 -3.74 7.33
C GLY A 88 -27.15 -4.83 8.38
N LEU A 89 -27.47 -4.48 9.62
CA LEU A 89 -27.73 -5.42 10.71
C LEU A 89 -29.23 -5.80 10.74
N SER A 90 -29.52 -7.09 10.56
CA SER A 90 -30.88 -7.63 10.70
C SER A 90 -31.20 -7.94 12.16
N ASN A 91 -32.40 -7.54 12.62
CA ASN A 91 -32.84 -7.79 14.00
C ASN A 91 -34.28 -8.29 14.04
N ALA A 92 -34.49 -9.43 14.71
CA ALA A 92 -35.83 -9.79 15.17
C ALA A 92 -36.25 -8.89 16.35
N PRO A 93 -37.55 -8.62 16.55
CA PRO A 93 -38.02 -7.86 17.71
C PRO A 93 -37.54 -8.47 19.03
N GLY A 94 -36.85 -7.70 19.88
CA GLY A 94 -36.30 -8.15 21.15
C GLY A 94 -34.81 -8.53 21.13
N GLU A 95 -34.13 -8.47 19.97
CA GLU A 95 -32.68 -8.71 19.84
C GLU A 95 -31.86 -7.42 19.69
N GLU A 96 -32.49 -6.24 19.82
CA GLU A 96 -31.85 -4.94 19.57
C GLU A 96 -30.61 -4.70 20.44
N THR A 97 -30.60 -5.20 21.67
CA THR A 97 -29.47 -5.04 22.61
C THR A 97 -28.20 -5.69 22.09
N ASN A 98 -28.28 -6.92 21.56
CA ASN A 98 -27.12 -7.67 21.09
C ASN A 98 -26.55 -7.09 19.78
N SER A 99 -27.40 -6.52 18.93
CA SER A 99 -26.97 -5.89 17.68
C SER A 99 -26.44 -4.47 17.87
N SER A 100 -26.78 -3.81 18.99
CA SER A 100 -26.33 -2.45 19.29
C SER A 100 -24.82 -2.38 19.53
N GLU A 101 -24.22 -3.37 20.20
CA GLU A 101 -22.76 -3.45 20.38
C GLU A 101 -22.05 -3.63 19.03
N LYS A 102 -22.59 -4.50 18.16
CA LYS A 102 -22.07 -4.70 16.80
C LYS A 102 -22.16 -3.42 15.97
N ALA A 103 -23.23 -2.65 16.11
CA ALA A 103 -23.42 -1.39 15.41
C ALA A 103 -22.32 -0.37 15.75
N VAL A 104 -21.98 -0.24 17.04
CA VAL A 104 -20.87 0.62 17.48
C VAL A 104 -19.55 0.13 16.88
N GLY A 105 -19.31 -1.18 16.85
CA GLY A 105 -18.13 -1.77 16.18
C GLY A 105 -18.06 -1.42 14.69
N ILE A 106 -19.16 -1.56 13.94
CA ILE A 106 -19.20 -1.21 12.51
C ILE A 106 -18.93 0.29 12.31
N LEU A 107 -19.54 1.16 13.12
CA LEU A 107 -19.31 2.61 13.06
C LEU A 107 -17.84 2.96 13.31
N GLN A 108 -17.18 2.27 14.24
CA GLN A 108 -15.75 2.47 14.49
C GLN A 108 -14.89 2.06 13.30
N GLU A 109 -15.19 0.92 12.66
CA GLU A 109 -14.45 0.49 11.46
C GLU A 109 -14.67 1.44 10.27
N LEU A 110 -15.90 1.91 10.06
CA LEU A 110 -16.19 2.94 9.05
C LEU A 110 -15.41 4.23 9.31
N GLY A 111 -15.39 4.69 10.57
CA GLY A 111 -14.59 5.85 10.95
C GLY A 111 -13.10 5.67 10.67
N ARG A 112 -12.56 4.47 10.89
CA ARG A 112 -11.16 4.16 10.57
C ARG A 112 -10.87 4.10 9.07
N SER A 113 -11.81 3.59 8.27
CA SER A 113 -11.62 3.50 6.81
C SER A 113 -11.74 4.85 6.10
N ALA A 114 -12.39 5.83 6.70
CA ALA A 114 -12.62 7.15 6.13
C ALA A 114 -11.43 8.13 6.22
N GLY A 115 -10.24 7.67 6.65
CA GLY A 115 -9.06 8.53 6.72
C GLY A 115 -7.78 7.76 7.06
N GLY A 116 -6.73 8.50 7.42
CA GLY A 116 -5.47 7.91 7.87
C GLY A 116 -4.27 8.79 7.61
N GLU A 117 -3.13 8.18 7.29
CA GLU A 117 -1.92 8.91 6.92
C GLU A 117 -2.08 9.61 5.55
N PRO A 118 -1.42 10.76 5.35
CA PRO A 118 -1.47 11.46 4.06
C PRO A 118 -0.98 10.55 2.92
N PRO A 119 -1.62 10.59 1.73
CA PRO A 119 -2.53 11.63 1.23
C PRO A 119 -4.00 11.45 1.62
N ARG A 120 -4.34 10.44 2.43
CA ARG A 120 -5.73 10.23 2.85
C ARG A 120 -6.21 11.43 3.66
N PRO A 121 -7.53 11.72 3.68
CA PRO A 121 -8.08 12.66 4.64
C PRO A 121 -7.68 12.34 6.08
N GLU A 122 -7.76 13.34 6.95
CA GLU A 122 -7.58 13.12 8.39
C GLU A 122 -8.61 12.12 8.91
N LEU A 123 -8.19 11.31 9.88
CA LEU A 123 -9.05 10.31 10.48
C LEU A 123 -10.16 11.02 11.27
N PRO A 124 -11.45 10.76 10.99
CA PRO A 124 -12.54 11.41 11.70
C PRO A 124 -12.52 11.05 13.19
N SER A 125 -12.94 11.99 14.05
CA SER A 125 -13.03 11.73 15.48
C SER A 125 -14.05 10.62 15.77
N THR A 126 -13.63 9.61 16.54
CA THR A 126 -14.45 8.48 16.98
C THR A 126 -14.62 8.44 18.50
N GLN A 127 -14.30 9.53 19.21
CA GLN A 127 -14.36 9.58 20.67
C GLN A 127 -15.77 9.27 21.21
N HIS A 128 -16.81 9.82 20.58
CA HIS A 128 -18.20 9.52 20.95
C HIS A 128 -18.57 8.05 20.75
N LEU A 129 -17.91 7.34 19.84
CA LEU A 129 -18.10 5.90 19.66
C LEU A 129 -17.40 5.09 20.75
N GLN A 130 -16.29 5.59 21.30
CA GLN A 130 -15.61 4.97 22.45
C GLN A 130 -16.48 5.10 23.71
N GLU A 131 -17.11 6.27 23.90
CA GLU A 131 -18.08 6.48 24.97
C GLU A 131 -19.26 5.52 24.84
N LEU A 132 -19.84 5.39 23.62
CA LEU A 132 -20.91 4.44 23.36
C LEU A 132 -20.47 2.98 23.61
N ALA A 133 -19.25 2.61 23.24
CA ALA A 133 -18.72 1.26 23.47
C ALA A 133 -18.54 0.90 24.95
N SER A 134 -18.53 1.89 25.85
CA SER A 134 -18.48 1.68 27.30
C SER A 134 -19.85 1.45 27.95
N LEU A 135 -20.94 1.67 27.20
CA LEU A 135 -22.31 1.48 27.65
C LEU A 135 -22.81 0.08 27.28
N TYR A 136 -23.74 -0.45 28.08
CA TYR A 136 -24.33 -1.76 27.87
C TYR A 136 -25.84 -1.75 28.12
N GLY A 137 -26.55 -2.74 27.58
CA GLY A 137 -27.98 -2.90 27.86
C GLY A 137 -28.84 -1.71 27.40
N ASN A 138 -29.78 -1.29 28.25
CA ASN A 138 -30.72 -0.21 27.91
C ASN A 138 -30.05 1.17 27.83
N GLU A 139 -28.95 1.39 28.57
CA GLU A 139 -28.19 2.64 28.52
C GLU A 139 -27.60 2.86 27.12
N LEU A 140 -27.04 1.80 26.52
CA LEU A 140 -26.55 1.84 25.14
C LEU A 140 -27.68 2.13 24.15
N LEU A 141 -28.83 1.46 24.30
CA LEU A 141 -29.98 1.67 23.41
C LEU A 141 -30.49 3.11 23.42
N ILE A 142 -30.51 3.75 24.59
CA ILE A 142 -30.94 5.15 24.70
C ILE A 142 -29.90 6.08 24.08
N ALA A 143 -28.62 5.89 24.39
CA ALA A 143 -27.55 6.72 23.83
C ALA A 143 -27.49 6.63 22.30
N LEU A 144 -27.69 5.42 21.74
CA LEU A 144 -27.81 5.23 20.29
C LEU A 144 -29.07 5.90 19.72
N ALA A 145 -30.21 5.80 20.39
CA ALA A 145 -31.44 6.44 19.94
C ALA A 145 -31.34 7.98 19.95
N GLU A 146 -30.63 8.55 20.93
CA GLU A 146 -30.38 9.99 21.04
C GLU A 146 -29.47 10.50 19.91
N LYS A 147 -28.43 9.74 19.56
CA LYS A 147 -27.46 10.10 18.51
C LYS A 147 -27.80 9.54 17.13
N GLN A 148 -28.97 8.92 16.95
CA GLN A 148 -29.29 8.12 15.76
C GLN A 148 -29.06 8.86 14.44
N GLU A 149 -29.53 10.09 14.31
CA GLU A 149 -29.43 10.86 13.05
C GLU A 149 -27.97 11.15 12.70
N VAL A 150 -27.19 11.64 13.68
CA VAL A 150 -25.75 11.90 13.51
C VAL A 150 -24.98 10.63 13.18
N LEU A 151 -25.27 9.52 13.87
CA LEU A 151 -24.59 8.25 13.60
C LEU A 151 -24.92 7.69 12.22
N THR A 152 -26.15 7.88 11.74
CA THR A 152 -26.54 7.49 10.38
C THR A 152 -25.84 8.34 9.32
N GLU A 153 -25.78 9.66 9.51
CA GLU A 153 -25.07 10.56 8.60
C GLU A 153 -23.57 10.22 8.55
N GLN A 154 -22.94 10.06 9.72
CA GLN A 154 -21.53 9.66 9.82
C GLN A 154 -21.27 8.31 9.14
N ALA A 155 -22.13 7.30 9.36
CA ALA A 155 -21.99 6.01 8.71
C ALA A 155 -21.99 6.14 7.18
N GLN A 156 -22.90 6.94 6.63
CA GLN A 156 -23.00 7.15 5.19
C GLN A 156 -21.76 7.88 4.65
N THR A 157 -21.40 9.01 5.26
CA THR A 157 -20.22 9.79 4.84
C THR A 157 -18.95 8.96 4.92
N TRP A 158 -18.71 8.25 6.03
CA TRP A 158 -17.50 7.45 6.19
C TRP A 158 -17.45 6.26 5.23
N LYS A 159 -18.60 5.65 4.93
CA LYS A 159 -18.68 4.58 3.93
C LYS A 159 -18.35 5.11 2.53
N GLU A 160 -18.88 6.26 2.15
CA GLU A 160 -18.57 6.92 0.87
C GLU A 160 -17.09 7.31 0.79
N THR A 161 -16.58 8.01 1.81
CA THR A 161 -15.18 8.44 1.88
C THR A 161 -14.22 7.24 1.83
N GLY A 162 -14.48 6.19 2.61
CA GLY A 162 -13.67 4.98 2.61
C GLY A 162 -13.67 4.26 1.26
N GLY A 163 -14.84 4.18 0.60
CA GLY A 163 -14.94 3.61 -0.75
C GLY A 163 -14.19 4.44 -1.80
N GLU A 164 -14.25 5.78 -1.72
CA GLU A 164 -13.47 6.63 -2.60
C GLU A 164 -11.96 6.49 -2.38
N ILE A 165 -11.50 6.42 -1.12
CA ILE A 165 -10.11 6.15 -0.78
C ILE A 165 -9.67 4.83 -1.42
N GLU A 166 -10.42 3.75 -1.21
CA GLU A 166 -10.11 2.44 -1.77
C GLU A 166 -10.02 2.48 -3.29
N SER A 167 -10.98 3.14 -3.96
CA SER A 167 -11.01 3.25 -5.42
C SER A 167 -9.83 4.03 -6.02
N ARG A 168 -9.25 4.97 -5.26
CA ARG A 168 -8.12 5.81 -5.71
C ARG A 168 -6.77 5.31 -5.21
N TRP A 169 -6.76 4.36 -4.27
CA TRP A 169 -5.54 3.93 -3.60
C TRP A 169 -4.58 3.21 -4.52
N GLU A 170 -5.07 2.27 -5.34
CA GLU A 170 -4.24 1.57 -6.33
C GLU A 170 -3.55 2.56 -7.27
N ARG A 171 -4.27 3.59 -7.73
CA ARG A 171 -3.70 4.63 -8.59
C ARG A 171 -2.63 5.45 -7.88
N TRP A 172 -2.81 5.73 -6.58
CA TRP A 172 -1.80 6.39 -5.77
C TRP A 172 -0.54 5.54 -5.60
N GLU A 173 -0.68 4.22 -5.42
CA GLU A 173 0.48 3.31 -5.35
C GLU A 173 1.25 3.29 -6.68
N THR A 174 0.56 3.22 -7.81
CA THR A 174 1.19 3.35 -9.13
C THR A 174 1.90 4.69 -9.29
N LEU A 175 1.31 5.79 -8.82
CA LEU A 175 1.94 7.11 -8.84
C LEU A 175 3.27 7.12 -8.08
N GLN A 176 3.32 6.50 -6.90
CA GLN A 176 4.57 6.40 -6.12
C GLN A 176 5.65 5.60 -6.86
N GLN A 177 5.27 4.52 -7.55
CA GLN A 177 6.21 3.73 -8.36
C GLN A 177 6.76 4.55 -9.54
N LEU A 178 5.90 5.25 -10.28
CA LEU A 178 6.33 6.13 -11.37
C LEU A 178 7.28 7.22 -10.85
N LEU A 179 6.97 7.83 -9.70
CA LEU A 179 7.81 8.86 -9.09
C LEU A 179 9.21 8.33 -8.73
N GLN A 180 9.30 7.10 -8.23
CA GLN A 180 10.58 6.45 -7.92
C GLN A 180 11.45 6.29 -9.17
N TYR A 181 10.87 5.85 -10.30
CA TYR A 181 11.62 5.73 -11.55
C TYR A 181 11.99 7.08 -12.17
N ALA A 182 11.25 8.12 -11.85
CA ALA A 182 11.51 9.48 -12.34
C ALA A 182 12.55 10.22 -11.49
N GLU A 183 13.11 9.58 -10.46
CA GLU A 183 14.10 10.19 -9.58
C GLU A 183 15.35 10.64 -10.37
N GLY A 184 15.75 11.89 -10.16
CA GLY A 184 16.89 12.50 -10.84
C GLY A 184 16.60 13.03 -12.25
N LEU A 185 15.38 12.88 -12.78
CA LEU A 185 14.97 13.52 -14.04
C LEU A 185 14.60 14.99 -13.79
N PRO A 186 15.29 15.96 -14.44
CA PRO A 186 14.94 17.38 -14.32
C PRO A 186 13.49 17.69 -14.72
N GLU A 187 12.97 17.02 -15.74
CA GLU A 187 11.63 17.17 -16.29
C GLU A 187 10.54 16.69 -15.32
N ALA A 188 10.89 15.84 -14.36
CA ALA A 188 9.95 15.35 -13.37
C ALA A 188 9.76 16.29 -12.17
N LYS A 189 10.65 17.27 -11.95
CA LYS A 189 10.69 18.10 -10.72
C LYS A 189 9.35 18.75 -10.37
N GLU A 190 8.71 19.41 -11.35
CA GLU A 190 7.40 20.04 -11.15
C GLU A 190 6.32 19.00 -10.78
N LEU A 191 6.39 17.80 -11.36
CA LEU A 191 5.49 16.69 -11.01
C LEU A 191 5.76 16.19 -9.59
N GLN A 192 7.01 16.14 -9.13
CA GLN A 192 7.33 15.75 -7.76
C GLN A 192 6.71 16.72 -6.74
N GLU A 193 6.78 18.03 -7.02
CA GLU A 193 6.14 19.07 -6.19
C GLU A 193 4.62 18.91 -6.17
N ARG A 194 4.00 18.61 -7.32
CA ARG A 194 2.56 18.32 -7.40
C ARG A 194 2.17 17.07 -6.57
N VAL A 195 2.97 15.99 -6.62
CA VAL A 195 2.74 14.80 -5.79
C VAL A 195 2.88 15.14 -4.30
N ALA A 196 3.89 15.94 -3.93
CA ALA A 196 4.08 16.39 -2.56
C ALA A 196 2.87 17.20 -2.07
N ALA A 197 2.36 18.14 -2.87
CA ALA A 197 1.16 18.90 -2.55
C ALA A 197 -0.07 18.01 -2.33
N VAL A 198 -0.30 17.01 -3.19
CA VAL A 198 -1.40 16.04 -3.00
C VAL A 198 -1.27 15.30 -1.67
N ARG A 199 -0.04 14.96 -1.28
CA ARG A 199 0.24 14.29 -0.02
C ARG A 199 0.06 15.22 1.17
N GLU A 200 0.75 16.34 1.20
CA GLU A 200 0.78 17.27 2.34
C GLU A 200 -0.57 17.91 2.60
N GLU A 201 -1.28 18.30 1.54
CA GLU A 201 -2.61 18.92 1.62
C GLU A 201 -3.75 17.88 1.60
N ARG A 202 -3.43 16.57 1.65
CA ARG A 202 -4.41 15.46 1.72
C ARG A 202 -5.48 15.50 0.63
N GLN A 203 -5.06 15.77 -0.60
CA GLN A 203 -5.96 16.02 -1.74
C GLN A 203 -6.39 14.75 -2.48
N LEU A 204 -6.17 13.55 -1.93
CA LEU A 204 -6.49 12.27 -2.61
C LEU A 204 -7.92 12.24 -3.18
N LEU A 205 -8.87 12.84 -2.44
CA LEU A 205 -10.30 12.81 -2.78
C LEU A 205 -10.79 14.04 -3.56
N TYR A 206 -9.90 14.99 -3.92
CA TYR A 206 -10.31 16.20 -4.66
C TYR A 206 -10.88 15.86 -6.05
N ASP A 207 -11.77 16.71 -6.55
CA ASP A 207 -12.35 16.64 -7.89
C ASP A 207 -11.96 17.89 -8.70
N PRO A 208 -11.35 17.77 -9.89
CA PRO A 208 -10.98 16.52 -10.58
C PRO A 208 -9.90 15.72 -9.83
N ASN A 209 -9.92 14.39 -9.98
CA ASN A 209 -8.94 13.50 -9.35
C ASN A 209 -7.50 13.92 -9.71
N PRO A 210 -6.68 14.39 -8.75
CA PRO A 210 -5.37 14.92 -9.05
C PRO A 210 -4.36 13.84 -9.45
N VAL A 211 -4.56 12.59 -9.00
CA VAL A 211 -3.63 11.48 -9.17
C VAL A 211 -3.56 11.01 -10.62
N THR A 212 -4.69 11.00 -11.33
CA THR A 212 -4.78 10.47 -12.70
C THR A 212 -3.97 11.29 -13.69
N ALA A 213 -4.11 12.62 -13.64
CA ALA A 213 -3.35 13.54 -14.49
C ALA A 213 -1.85 13.43 -14.22
N ILE A 214 -1.43 13.44 -12.95
CA ILE A 214 0.00 13.36 -12.60
C ILE A 214 0.61 12.03 -13.09
N CYS A 215 -0.10 10.91 -12.95
CA CYS A 215 0.40 9.63 -13.47
C CYS A 215 0.58 9.64 -14.99
N SER A 216 -0.36 10.25 -15.73
CA SER A 216 -0.24 10.38 -17.18
C SER A 216 0.99 11.21 -17.56
N ASP A 217 1.19 12.34 -16.89
CA ASP A 217 2.34 13.22 -17.12
C ASP A 217 3.66 12.51 -16.81
N LEU A 218 3.76 11.83 -15.66
CA LEU A 218 4.95 11.07 -15.27
C LEU A 218 5.23 9.91 -16.23
N THR A 219 4.19 9.20 -16.68
CA THR A 219 4.32 8.14 -17.68
C THR A 219 4.91 8.68 -18.97
N GLN A 220 4.49 9.87 -19.40
CA GLN A 220 5.02 10.50 -20.60
C GLN A 220 6.49 10.92 -20.42
N VAL A 221 6.85 11.49 -19.27
CA VAL A 221 8.26 11.83 -18.95
C VAL A 221 9.14 10.58 -18.99
N LEU A 222 8.71 9.50 -18.33
CA LEU A 222 9.44 8.24 -18.29
C LEU A 222 9.53 7.55 -19.65
N ARG A 223 8.46 7.59 -20.44
CA ARG A 223 8.44 7.11 -21.83
C ARG A 223 9.49 7.83 -22.67
N THR A 224 9.52 9.16 -22.61
CA THR A 224 10.52 9.95 -23.33
C THR A 224 11.93 9.59 -22.89
N ALA A 225 12.19 9.53 -21.58
CA ALA A 225 13.50 9.19 -21.05
C ALA A 225 13.98 7.78 -21.44
N LEU A 226 13.09 6.78 -21.45
CA LEU A 226 13.40 5.43 -21.91
C LEU A 226 13.76 5.40 -23.40
N ASN A 227 12.94 6.04 -24.24
CA ASN A 227 13.19 6.08 -25.68
C ASN A 227 14.49 6.82 -26.00
N GLU A 228 14.78 7.92 -25.31
CA GLU A 228 16.06 8.61 -25.46
C GLU A 228 17.25 7.75 -25.00
N ALA A 229 17.12 7.01 -23.90
CA ALA A 229 18.16 6.12 -23.41
C ALA A 229 18.42 4.97 -24.41
N GLN A 230 17.35 4.37 -24.94
CA GLN A 230 17.46 3.34 -25.97
C GLN A 230 18.11 3.91 -27.25
N GLN A 231 17.68 5.09 -27.70
CA GLN A 231 18.23 5.73 -28.89
C GLN A 231 19.72 6.02 -28.72
N LYS A 232 20.14 6.61 -27.59
CA LYS A 232 21.55 6.88 -27.29
C LYS A 232 22.39 5.61 -27.31
N TYR A 233 21.89 4.51 -26.75
CA TYR A 233 22.58 3.23 -26.82
C TYR A 233 22.63 2.70 -28.25
N SER A 234 21.53 2.77 -29.00
CA SER A 234 21.46 2.32 -30.40
C SER A 234 22.43 3.09 -31.30
N ASP A 235 22.50 4.41 -31.14
CA ASP A 235 23.39 5.27 -31.93
C ASP A 235 24.86 4.95 -31.62
N LEU A 236 25.21 4.84 -30.34
CA LEU A 236 26.58 4.51 -29.92
C LEU A 236 26.96 3.08 -30.33
N HIS A 237 26.05 2.12 -30.19
CA HIS A 237 26.25 0.74 -30.65
C HIS A 237 26.48 0.70 -32.16
N GLY A 238 25.66 1.41 -32.94
CA GLY A 238 25.81 1.47 -34.39
C GLY A 238 27.13 2.13 -34.83
N GLN A 239 27.57 3.19 -34.12
CA GLN A 239 28.85 3.82 -34.37
C GLN A 239 30.02 2.85 -34.12
N GLU A 240 30.09 2.26 -32.92
CA GLU A 240 31.17 1.36 -32.54
C GLU A 240 31.17 0.06 -33.36
N MET A 241 29.99 -0.41 -33.77
CA MET A 241 29.86 -1.55 -34.68
C MET A 241 30.41 -1.22 -36.06
N GLY A 242 30.18 0.00 -36.57
CA GLY A 242 30.79 0.47 -37.82
C GLY A 242 32.31 0.53 -37.72
N GLU A 243 32.86 1.05 -36.61
CA GLU A 243 34.31 1.05 -36.36
C GLU A 243 34.88 -0.38 -36.25
N LEU A 244 34.14 -1.31 -35.64
CA LEU A 244 34.51 -2.73 -35.58
C LEU A 244 34.46 -3.39 -36.97
N GLU A 245 33.50 -3.03 -37.83
CA GLU A 245 33.41 -3.54 -39.21
C GLU A 245 34.54 -3.03 -40.11
N GLU A 246 35.08 -1.84 -39.85
CA GLU A 246 36.26 -1.30 -40.52
C GLU A 246 37.58 -1.93 -40.03
N ASP A 247 37.58 -2.61 -38.88
CA ASP A 247 38.75 -3.29 -38.34
C ASP A 247 39.15 -4.50 -39.23
N SER A 248 40.42 -4.50 -39.65
CA SER A 248 40.96 -5.56 -40.51
C SER A 248 40.94 -6.93 -39.83
N SER A 249 41.19 -6.97 -38.52
CA SER A 249 41.17 -8.22 -37.75
C SER A 249 39.74 -8.75 -37.62
N TRP A 250 38.75 -7.87 -37.51
CA TRP A 250 37.36 -8.28 -37.50
C TRP A 250 36.90 -8.86 -38.86
N SER A 251 37.33 -8.21 -39.95
CA SER A 251 36.95 -8.56 -41.32
C SER A 251 37.46 -9.94 -41.79
N GLU A 252 38.54 -10.46 -41.20
CA GLU A 252 39.08 -11.79 -41.54
C GLU A 252 38.40 -12.95 -40.78
N LEU A 253 37.70 -12.67 -39.67
CA LEU A 253 36.95 -13.70 -38.93
C LEU A 253 35.72 -14.18 -39.70
N ASP A 254 35.33 -15.44 -39.50
CA ASP A 254 34.08 -15.97 -40.01
C ASP A 254 32.85 -15.52 -39.18
N GLY A 255 31.66 -15.80 -39.70
CA GLY A 255 30.40 -15.37 -39.07
C GLY A 255 30.15 -15.98 -37.68
N ASP A 256 30.58 -17.22 -37.46
CA ASP A 256 30.41 -17.91 -36.18
C ASP A 256 31.34 -17.30 -35.13
N GLN A 257 32.60 -17.05 -35.49
CA GLN A 257 33.59 -16.38 -34.63
C GLN A 257 33.15 -14.96 -34.25
N ARG A 258 32.64 -14.18 -35.21
CA ARG A 258 32.09 -12.84 -34.92
C ARG A 258 30.90 -12.91 -33.98
N GLY A 259 29.98 -13.84 -34.22
CA GLY A 259 28.83 -14.08 -33.35
C GLY A 259 29.22 -14.43 -31.91
N GLU A 260 30.22 -15.30 -31.73
CA GLU A 260 30.77 -15.66 -30.42
C GLU A 260 31.34 -14.46 -29.66
N ILE A 261 32.16 -13.62 -30.33
CA ILE A 261 32.75 -12.43 -29.70
C ILE A 261 31.65 -11.44 -29.31
N LEU A 262 30.70 -11.15 -30.22
CA LEU A 262 29.60 -10.24 -29.90
C LEU A 262 28.75 -10.75 -28.74
N GLN A 263 28.53 -12.05 -28.64
CA GLN A 263 27.78 -12.64 -27.53
C GLN A 263 28.58 -12.58 -26.21
N ALA A 264 29.88 -12.85 -26.25
CA ALA A 264 30.74 -12.85 -25.06
C ALA A 264 30.84 -11.46 -24.39
N HIS A 265 30.75 -10.39 -25.18
CA HIS A 265 30.82 -8.99 -24.70
C HIS A 265 29.46 -8.28 -24.59
N ASP A 266 28.35 -9.03 -24.69
CA ASP A 266 26.95 -8.53 -24.71
C ASP A 266 26.67 -7.47 -25.81
N LEU A 267 27.30 -7.60 -26.98
CA LEU A 267 27.18 -6.71 -28.14
C LEU A 267 26.24 -7.26 -29.23
N ALA A 268 25.73 -8.49 -29.07
CA ALA A 268 24.95 -9.20 -30.08
C ALA A 268 23.60 -8.53 -30.45
N GLY A 269 23.11 -7.57 -29.66
CA GLY A 269 21.88 -6.87 -29.99
C GLY A 269 21.56 -5.67 -29.10
N ILE A 270 20.65 -4.83 -29.60
CA ILE A 270 20.15 -3.66 -28.88
C ILE A 270 18.95 -4.07 -28.04
N PRO A 271 18.94 -3.81 -26.72
CA PRO A 271 17.77 -4.06 -25.89
C PRO A 271 16.54 -3.30 -26.41
N THR A 272 15.39 -3.98 -26.46
CA THR A 272 14.11 -3.37 -26.84
C THR A 272 13.39 -2.80 -25.63
N VAL A 273 12.78 -1.61 -25.76
CA VAL A 273 11.82 -1.08 -24.78
C VAL A 273 10.42 -1.07 -25.36
N ALA A 274 9.44 -1.44 -24.53
CA ALA A 274 8.02 -1.29 -24.86
C ALA A 274 7.48 -0.08 -24.10
N THR A 275 6.90 0.88 -24.80
CA THR A 275 6.41 2.12 -24.18
C THR A 275 5.01 2.53 -24.63
N GLY A 276 4.25 1.64 -25.28
CA GLY A 276 2.92 1.94 -25.82
C GLY A 276 1.88 2.22 -24.73
N THR A 277 1.97 1.54 -23.60
CA THR A 277 1.09 1.75 -22.44
C THR A 277 1.87 2.08 -21.16
N GLU A 278 1.19 2.58 -20.13
CA GLU A 278 1.80 2.81 -18.80
C GLU A 278 2.37 1.51 -18.21
N ALA A 279 1.65 0.40 -18.35
CA ALA A 279 2.10 -0.91 -17.90
C ALA A 279 3.37 -1.37 -18.63
N GLU A 280 3.47 -1.11 -19.94
CA GLU A 280 4.67 -1.40 -20.72
C GLU A 280 5.87 -0.53 -20.29
N VAL A 281 5.64 0.76 -20.02
CA VAL A 281 6.67 1.67 -19.50
C VAL A 281 7.20 1.17 -18.15
N LEU A 282 6.31 0.84 -17.21
CA LEU A 282 6.70 0.29 -15.91
C LEU A 282 7.43 -1.06 -16.05
N SER A 283 6.94 -1.97 -16.89
CA SER A 283 7.59 -3.25 -17.14
C SER A 283 8.99 -3.07 -17.75
N SER A 284 9.17 -2.09 -18.62
CA SER A 284 10.48 -1.77 -19.22
C SER A 284 11.44 -1.17 -18.19
N LEU A 285 10.94 -0.34 -17.27
CA LEU A 285 11.76 0.23 -16.17
C LEU A 285 12.16 -0.83 -15.14
N VAL A 286 11.28 -1.80 -14.86
CA VAL A 286 11.57 -2.94 -14.00
C VAL A 286 12.63 -3.85 -14.62
N SER A 287 12.54 -4.12 -15.92
CA SER A 287 13.51 -4.98 -16.61
C SER A 287 14.86 -4.29 -16.83
N MET A 288 14.85 -2.98 -17.16
CA MET A 288 16.04 -2.18 -17.33
C MET A 288 15.78 -0.71 -17.00
N SER A 289 16.20 -0.32 -15.79
CA SER A 289 16.04 1.04 -15.29
C SER A 289 16.85 2.06 -16.09
N LEU A 290 16.51 3.35 -15.96
CA LEU A 290 17.28 4.45 -16.57
C LEU A 290 18.73 4.52 -16.05
N SER A 291 18.98 4.13 -14.80
CA SER A 291 20.35 3.99 -14.27
C SER A 291 21.10 2.87 -14.98
N THR A 292 20.47 1.70 -15.16
CA THR A 292 21.06 0.57 -15.87
C THR A 292 21.39 0.93 -17.33
N TRP A 293 20.50 1.67 -18.00
CA TRP A 293 20.79 2.21 -19.32
C TRP A 293 22.03 3.09 -19.33
N ARG A 294 22.16 4.02 -18.37
CA ARG A 294 23.32 4.91 -18.26
C ARG A 294 24.61 4.12 -18.08
N ASP A 295 24.61 3.11 -17.22
CA ASP A 295 25.77 2.26 -16.97
C ASP A 295 26.16 1.47 -18.22
N ARG A 296 25.18 0.92 -18.94
CA ARG A 296 25.41 0.19 -20.20
C ARG A 296 25.95 1.09 -21.30
N ILE A 297 25.42 2.30 -21.46
CA ILE A 297 25.93 3.28 -22.43
C ILE A 297 27.39 3.62 -22.09
N ALA A 298 27.70 3.88 -20.82
CA ALA A 298 29.05 4.21 -20.39
C ALA A 298 30.05 3.05 -20.58
N ALA A 299 29.60 1.80 -20.41
CA ALA A 299 30.43 0.62 -20.59
C ALA A 299 30.60 0.20 -22.06
N LEU A 300 29.77 0.71 -22.98
CA LEU A 300 29.68 0.22 -24.35
C LEU A 300 31.00 0.37 -25.13
N PRO A 301 31.71 1.53 -25.11
CA PRO A 301 32.97 1.67 -25.84
C PRO A 301 34.04 0.66 -25.38
N GLN A 302 34.15 0.44 -24.06
CA GLN A 302 35.11 -0.52 -23.49
C GLN A 302 34.82 -1.96 -23.91
N ARG A 303 33.53 -2.32 -24.05
CA ARG A 303 33.12 -3.65 -24.52
C ARG A 303 33.49 -3.86 -25.99
N PHE A 304 33.31 -2.83 -26.82
CA PHE A 304 33.75 -2.87 -28.22
C PHE A 304 35.27 -2.92 -28.36
N GLU A 305 36.01 -2.20 -27.52
CA GLU A 305 37.47 -2.33 -27.46
C GLU A 305 37.90 -3.76 -27.11
N GLN A 306 37.27 -4.38 -26.11
CA GLN A 306 37.54 -5.78 -25.76
C GLN A 306 37.22 -6.75 -26.90
N ALA A 307 36.14 -6.50 -27.65
CA ALA A 307 35.80 -7.28 -28.84
C ALA A 307 36.85 -7.13 -29.96
N ARG A 308 37.35 -5.91 -30.22
CA ARG A 308 38.46 -5.65 -31.17
C ARG A 308 39.72 -6.42 -30.77
N LEU A 309 40.06 -6.38 -29.48
CA LEU A 309 41.23 -7.09 -28.94
C LEU A 309 41.11 -8.60 -29.09
N GLU A 310 39.95 -9.17 -28.77
CA GLU A 310 39.72 -10.61 -28.93
C GLU A 310 39.80 -11.02 -30.40
N ALA A 311 39.26 -10.21 -31.32
CA ALA A 311 39.34 -10.46 -32.75
C ALA A 311 40.80 -10.53 -33.24
N ALA A 312 41.63 -9.56 -32.85
CA ALA A 312 43.05 -9.54 -33.20
C ALA A 312 43.83 -10.74 -32.61
N GLN A 313 43.49 -11.17 -31.38
CA GLN A 313 44.09 -12.35 -30.75
C GLN A 313 43.72 -13.65 -31.47
N ARG A 314 42.50 -13.79 -32.00
CA ARG A 314 42.11 -15.00 -32.74
C ARG A 314 42.89 -15.17 -34.04
N LEU A 315 43.23 -14.09 -34.73
CA LEU A 315 44.00 -14.14 -35.98
C LEU A 315 45.51 -14.26 -35.75
N THR A 316 46.01 -13.54 -34.75
CA THR A 316 47.42 -13.55 -34.37
C THR A 316 47.57 -13.91 -32.90
N PRO A 317 47.49 -15.20 -32.54
CA PRO A 317 47.58 -15.65 -31.14
C PRO A 317 48.90 -15.30 -30.45
N THR A 318 49.96 -15.05 -31.23
CA THR A 318 51.27 -14.62 -30.74
C THR A 318 51.43 -13.11 -30.64
N ALA A 319 50.42 -12.33 -31.05
CA ALA A 319 50.51 -10.88 -30.98
C ALA A 319 50.45 -10.38 -29.53
N THR A 320 51.32 -9.45 -29.18
CA THR A 320 51.37 -8.86 -27.85
C THR A 320 50.66 -7.51 -27.85
N TYR A 321 49.67 -7.32 -26.98
CA TYR A 321 48.98 -6.04 -26.86
C TYR A 321 49.89 -5.01 -26.17
N VAL A 322 49.99 -3.82 -26.74
CA VAL A 322 50.84 -2.73 -26.24
C VAL A 322 49.97 -1.52 -25.93
N HIS A 323 49.73 -1.33 -24.63
CA HIS A 323 49.04 -0.13 -24.17
C HIS A 323 49.93 1.10 -24.35
N LEU A 324 49.48 2.07 -25.14
CA LEU A 324 50.22 3.32 -25.30
C LEU A 324 50.21 4.11 -23.98
N PRO A 325 51.32 4.76 -23.59
CA PRO A 325 51.37 5.60 -22.41
C PRO A 325 50.38 6.76 -22.54
N SER A 326 49.60 7.05 -21.50
CA SER A 326 48.69 8.20 -21.46
C SER A 326 49.30 9.37 -20.67
N GLY A 327 48.91 10.60 -21.01
CA GLY A 327 49.40 11.81 -20.32
C GLY A 327 48.73 13.09 -20.80
N THR A 328 48.72 14.11 -19.96
CA THR A 328 48.27 15.47 -20.32
C THR A 328 49.41 16.21 -21.02
N LEU A 329 49.24 16.52 -22.30
CA LEU A 329 50.22 17.21 -23.13
C LEU A 329 49.83 18.69 -23.18
N ASN A 330 50.68 19.58 -22.67
CA ASN A 330 50.34 21.00 -22.51
C ASN A 330 50.96 21.88 -23.60
N ASP A 331 52.01 21.41 -24.25
CA ASP A 331 52.71 22.11 -25.32
C ASP A 331 53.25 21.13 -26.39
N GLU A 332 53.85 21.67 -27.44
CA GLU A 332 54.41 20.89 -28.56
C GLU A 332 55.61 20.03 -28.12
N ALA A 333 56.38 20.46 -27.12
CA ALA A 333 57.51 19.70 -26.60
C ALA A 333 57.04 18.45 -25.84
N ASP A 334 55.94 18.55 -25.08
CA ASP A 334 55.28 17.41 -24.44
C ASP A 334 54.82 16.37 -25.49
N VAL A 335 54.26 16.82 -26.63
CA VAL A 335 53.83 15.95 -27.72
C VAL A 335 55.02 15.20 -28.33
N GLN A 336 56.12 15.89 -28.61
CA GLN A 336 57.32 15.25 -29.18
C GLN A 336 57.93 14.22 -28.21
N ALA A 337 58.01 14.56 -26.92
CA ALA A 337 58.51 13.65 -25.90
C ALA A 337 57.61 12.42 -25.75
N TRP A 338 56.29 12.59 -25.88
CA TRP A 338 55.34 11.48 -25.88
C TRP A 338 55.52 10.58 -27.11
N LEU A 339 55.64 11.15 -28.31
CA LEU A 339 55.88 10.39 -29.54
C LEU A 339 57.19 9.59 -29.50
N GLU A 340 58.27 10.14 -28.95
CA GLU A 340 59.52 9.38 -28.76
C GLU A 340 59.33 8.18 -27.82
N LYS A 341 58.58 8.35 -26.72
CA LYS A 341 58.27 7.24 -25.80
C LYS A 341 57.45 6.16 -26.48
N VAL A 342 56.40 6.55 -27.20
CA VAL A 342 55.55 5.62 -27.97
C VAL A 342 56.39 4.87 -29.00
N LYS A 343 57.20 5.59 -29.79
CA LYS A 343 58.09 5.00 -30.78
C LYS A 343 59.03 3.96 -30.17
N THR A 344 59.70 4.33 -29.07
CA THR A 344 60.64 3.43 -28.38
C THR A 344 59.93 2.16 -27.89
N LEU A 345 58.74 2.31 -27.28
CA LEU A 345 57.94 1.20 -26.77
C LEU A 345 57.50 0.25 -27.90
N VAL A 346 56.99 0.79 -28.99
CA VAL A 346 56.53 0.05 -30.17
C VAL A 346 57.70 -0.68 -30.85
N GLU A 347 58.85 -0.03 -31.02
CA GLU A 347 60.06 -0.63 -31.61
C GLU A 347 60.67 -1.75 -30.75
N GLU A 348 60.54 -1.69 -29.43
CA GLU A 348 60.94 -2.80 -28.56
C GLU A 348 59.96 -3.97 -28.66
N LYS A 349 58.65 -3.69 -28.56
CA LYS A 349 57.64 -4.73 -28.51
C LYS A 349 57.46 -5.47 -29.83
N ILE A 350 57.62 -4.78 -30.96
CA ILE A 350 57.52 -5.41 -32.28
C ILE A 350 58.66 -6.41 -32.57
N LYS A 351 59.77 -6.34 -31.81
CA LYS A 351 60.85 -7.35 -31.90
C LYS A 351 60.46 -8.68 -31.26
N GLU A 352 59.52 -8.66 -30.32
CA GLU A 352 59.03 -9.85 -29.61
C GLU A 352 57.92 -10.57 -30.40
N GLY A 353 57.31 -9.90 -31.39
CA GLY A 353 56.28 -10.46 -32.27
C GLY A 353 55.39 -9.35 -32.87
N PRO A 354 54.33 -9.72 -33.61
CA PRO A 354 53.29 -8.77 -34.02
C PRO A 354 52.72 -8.06 -32.79
N ILE A 355 52.36 -6.79 -32.93
CA ILE A 355 51.79 -5.99 -31.83
C ILE A 355 50.44 -5.44 -32.25
N VAL A 356 49.52 -5.40 -31.29
CA VAL A 356 48.21 -4.75 -31.42
C VAL A 356 48.26 -3.54 -30.48
N ILE A 357 47.84 -2.37 -30.97
CA ILE A 357 47.92 -1.09 -30.27
C ILE A 357 46.51 -0.62 -29.94
#